data_AF-K1RU33-F1
#
_entry.id   AF-K1RU33-F1
#
_cell.length_a   1.000
_cell.length_b   1.000
_cell.length_c   1.000
_cell.angle_alpha   90.00
_cell.angle_beta   90.00
_cell.angle_gamma   90.00
#
_symmetry.space_group_name_H-M   'P 1'
#
loop_
_entity.id
_entity.type
_entity.pdbx_description
1 polymer ?
#
loop_
_entity_poly.entity_id
_entity_poly.type
_entity_poly.pdbx_seq_one_letter_code
_entity_poly.pdbx_strand_id
1 'polypeptide(L)'
;TDKISISLNEYSSEKYCELCAPAFGEKSFDAIIKFAKECKQYGQDLRFSVVDVIPQEDIEKCRELADSLGIPLRVRAYVAD
;
A
#
# COMPACT_ATOMS: atom_id res chain seq x y z
N THR A 1 -16.26 13.96 4.74
CA THR A 1 -14.97 14.07 4.05
C THR A 1 -14.74 12.80 3.27
N ASP A 2 -14.25 12.94 2.05
CA ASP A 2 -13.89 11.79 1.21
C ASP A 2 -12.72 11.02 1.83
N LYS A 3 -12.65 9.72 1.55
CA LYS A 3 -11.61 8.82 2.09
C LYS A 3 -10.84 8.17 0.97
N ILE A 4 -9.53 8.20 1.06
CA ILE A 4 -8.62 7.62 0.07
C ILE A 4 -8.08 6.31 0.62
N SER A 5 -8.17 5.23 -0.16
CA SER A 5 -7.58 3.94 0.18
C SER A 5 -6.66 3.51 -0.94
N ILE A 6 -5.36 3.44 -0.67
CA ILE A 6 -4.35 3.02 -1.65
C ILE A 6 -4.01 1.56 -1.38
N SER A 7 -4.17 0.69 -2.38
CA SER A 7 -3.74 -0.71 -2.28
C SER A 7 -2.21 -0.76 -2.34
N LEU A 8 -1.58 -0.96 -1.19
CA LEU A 8 -0.13 -1.11 -1.09
C LEU A 8 0.28 -2.50 -1.56
N ASN A 9 -0.46 -3.53 -1.14
CA ASN A 9 -0.32 -4.95 -1.47
C ASN A 9 1.03 -5.61 -1.18
N GLU A 10 2.16 -4.90 -1.24
CA GLU A 10 3.51 -5.37 -0.96
C GLU A 10 4.41 -4.22 -0.49
N TYR A 11 5.54 -4.54 0.16
CA TYR A 11 6.41 -3.53 0.79
C TYR A 11 7.56 -3.04 -0.10
N SER A 12 7.84 -3.74 -1.21
CA SER A 12 8.93 -3.40 -2.12
C SER A 12 8.44 -3.32 -3.56
N SER A 13 9.16 -2.57 -4.39
CA SER A 13 8.85 -2.41 -5.81
C SER A 13 8.84 -3.75 -6.56
N GLU A 14 9.84 -4.60 -6.32
CA GLU A 14 9.97 -5.91 -6.95
C GLU A 14 8.77 -6.81 -6.63
N LYS A 15 8.46 -7.00 -5.34
CA LYS A 15 7.34 -7.84 -4.91
C LYS A 15 5.99 -7.25 -5.33
N TYR A 16 5.85 -5.93 -5.27
CA TYR A 16 4.67 -5.24 -5.78
C TYR A 16 4.47 -5.51 -7.28
N CYS A 17 5.54 -5.48 -8.07
CA CYS A 17 5.47 -5.76 -9.49
C CYS A 17 5.14 -7.23 -9.79
N GLU A 18 5.73 -8.16 -9.05
CA GLU A 18 5.42 -9.58 -9.15
C GLU A 18 3.94 -9.85 -8.84
N LEU A 19 3.41 -9.27 -7.75
CA LEU A 19 2.05 -9.52 -7.30
C LEU A 19 0.99 -8.75 -8.11
N CYS A 20 1.21 -7.47 -8.37
CA CYS A 20 0.19 -6.58 -8.95
C CYS A 20 0.29 -6.45 -10.47
N ALA A 21 1.39 -6.90 -11.08
CA ALA A 21 1.66 -6.78 -12.52
C ALA A 21 1.28 -5.39 -13.11
N PRO A 22 1.77 -4.29 -12.53
CA PRO A 22 1.32 -2.96 -12.92
C PRO A 22 1.84 -2.57 -14.31
N ALA A 23 1.05 -1.80 -15.06
CA ALA A 23 1.34 -1.43 -16.45
C ALA A 23 2.67 -0.68 -16.66
N PHE A 24 3.21 -0.04 -15.63
CA PHE A 24 4.45 0.75 -15.71
C PHE A 24 5.64 0.12 -14.98
N GLY A 25 5.53 -1.17 -14.61
CA GLY A 25 6.57 -1.89 -13.89
C GLY A 25 6.94 -1.22 -12.57
N GLU A 26 8.20 -1.33 -12.17
CA GLU A 26 8.72 -0.90 -10.85
C GLU A 26 8.44 0.56 -10.51
N LYS A 27 8.39 1.44 -11.51
CA LYS A 27 8.08 2.87 -11.32
C LYS A 27 6.69 3.09 -10.71
N SER A 28 5.79 2.11 -10.84
CA SER A 28 4.44 2.18 -10.27
C SER A 28 4.47 2.21 -8.75
N PHE A 29 5.39 1.48 -8.11
CA PHE A 29 5.49 1.45 -6.66
C PHE A 29 5.89 2.84 -6.12
N ASP A 30 6.94 3.43 -6.68
CA ASP A 30 7.36 4.78 -6.31
C ASP A 30 6.25 5.81 -6.54
N ALA A 31 5.49 5.66 -7.63
CA ALA A 31 4.38 6.55 -7.96
C ALA A 31 3.24 6.45 -6.93
N ILE A 32 2.85 5.24 -6.47
CA ILE A 32 1.81 5.11 -5.44
C ILE A 32 2.27 5.67 -4.09
N ILE A 33 3.55 5.49 -3.72
CA ILE A 33 4.11 6.04 -2.47
C ILE A 33 4.17 7.57 -2.55
N LYS A 34 4.59 8.12 -3.70
CA LYS A 34 4.59 9.56 -3.94
C LYS A 34 3.17 10.14 -3.83
N PHE A 35 2.20 9.53 -4.50
CA PHE A 35 0.80 9.96 -4.43
C PHE A 35 0.26 9.94 -2.99
N ALA A 36 0.57 8.90 -2.22
CA ALA A 36 0.17 8.81 -0.82
C ALA A 36 0.76 9.96 0.04
N LYS A 37 2.03 10.30 -0.17
CA LYS A 37 2.68 11.44 0.50
C LYS A 37 2.02 12.77 0.14
N GLU A 38 1.71 12.98 -1.14
CA GLU A 38 1.02 14.19 -1.60
C GLU A 38 -0.38 14.31 -1.00
N CYS A 39 -1.18 13.24 -1.01
CA CYS A 39 -2.50 13.21 -0.35
C CYS A 39 -2.41 13.59 1.13
N LYS A 40 -1.41 13.07 1.85
CA LYS A 40 -1.16 13.41 3.25
C LYS A 40 -0.82 14.89 3.43
N GLN A 41 0.00 15.47 2.56
CA GLN A 41 0.36 16.90 2.61
C GLN A 41 -0.87 17.82 2.48
N TYR A 42 -1.88 17.40 1.72
CA TYR A 42 -3.16 18.12 1.58
C TYR A 42 -4.19 17.81 2.68
N GLY A 43 -3.81 17.08 3.74
CA GLY A 43 -4.67 16.80 4.89
C GLY A 43 -5.82 15.83 4.62
N GLN A 44 -5.71 14.99 3.58
CA GLN A 44 -6.75 14.01 3.24
C GLN A 44 -6.79 12.85 4.26
N ASP A 45 -7.99 12.31 4.51
CA ASP A 45 -8.16 11.06 5.26
C ASP A 45 -7.77 9.89 4.34
N LEU A 46 -6.53 9.40 4.49
CA LEU A 46 -5.98 8.32 3.68
C LEU A 46 -5.48 7.14 4.52
N ARG A 47 -5.46 5.98 3.87
CA ARG A 47 -4.84 4.75 4.39
C ARG A 47 -4.23 3.91 3.28
N PHE A 48 -3.24 3.12 3.63
CA PHE A 48 -2.84 1.97 2.83
C PHE A 48 -3.73 0.76 3.14
N SER A 49 -3.76 -0.19 2.20
CA SER A 49 -4.38 -1.49 2.44
C SER A 49 -3.60 -2.63 1.80
N VAL A 50 -3.63 -3.78 2.47
CA VAL A 50 -3.10 -5.07 2.00
C VAL A 50 -4.18 -6.14 2.20
N VAL A 51 -4.08 -7.25 1.49
CA VAL A 51 -4.91 -8.44 1.71
C VAL A 51 -4.04 -9.50 2.40
N ASP A 52 -4.58 -10.20 3.39
CA ASP A 52 -3.87 -11.18 4.23
C ASP A 52 -3.53 -12.52 3.54
N VAL A 53 -3.24 -12.46 2.23
CA VAL A 53 -2.80 -13.60 1.41
C VAL A 53 -1.30 -13.58 1.11
N ILE A 54 -0.61 -12.50 1.47
CA ILE A 54 0.85 -12.40 1.39
C ILE A 54 1.48 -12.91 2.71
N PRO A 55 2.76 -13.30 2.74
CA PRO A 55 3.42 -13.74 3.97
C PRO A 55 3.30 -12.73 5.12
N GLN A 56 3.10 -13.21 6.34
CA GLN A 56 2.94 -12.33 7.51
C GLN A 56 4.13 -11.38 7.69
N GLU A 57 5.35 -11.85 7.43
CA GLU A 57 6.55 -11.01 7.45
C GLU A 57 6.50 -9.84 6.47
N ASP A 58 5.84 -10.01 5.33
CA ASP A 58 5.70 -8.98 4.31
C ASP A 58 4.58 -7.99 4.70
N ILE A 59 3.54 -8.47 5.40
CA ILE A 59 2.53 -7.61 6.04
C ILE A 59 3.18 -6.72 7.09
N GLU A 60 4.10 -7.25 7.91
CA GLU A 60 4.82 -6.44 8.90
C GLU A 60 5.73 -5.39 8.23
N LYS A 61 6.45 -5.74 7.16
CA LYS A 61 7.22 -4.74 6.39
C LYS A 61 6.32 -3.68 5.76
N CYS A 62 5.11 -4.05 5.31
CA CYS A 62 4.12 -3.08 4.87
C CYS A 62 3.69 -2.14 6.01
N ARG A 63 3.58 -2.67 7.24
CA ARG A 63 3.28 -1.88 8.45
C ARG A 63 4.38 -0.88 8.72
N GLU A 64 5.64 -1.34 8.75
CA GLU A 64 6.81 -0.50 8.96
C GLU A 64 6.90 0.62 7.92
N LEU A 65 6.68 0.31 6.64
CA LEU A 65 6.63 1.30 5.58
C LEU A 65 5.53 2.32 5.81
N ALA A 66 4.31 1.88 6.10
CA ALA A 66 3.16 2.74 6.36
C ALA A 66 3.40 3.66 7.57
N ASP A 67 3.96 3.13 8.65
CA ASP A 67 4.29 3.85 9.88
C ASP A 67 5.41 4.87 9.65
N SER A 68 6.43 4.53 8.85
CA SER A 68 7.51 5.46 8.47
C SER A 68 6.98 6.68 7.68
N LEU A 69 5.87 6.49 6.96
CA LEU A 69 5.16 7.54 6.22
C LEU A 69 4.10 8.22 7.07
N GLY A 70 3.82 7.72 8.28
CA GLY A 70 2.73 8.10 9.17
C GLY A 70 1.37 8.03 8.47
N ILE A 71 1.13 6.96 7.70
CA ILE A 71 -0.13 6.68 7.02
C ILE A 71 -0.65 5.35 7.59
N PRO A 72 -1.90 5.27 8.09
CA PRO A 72 -2.43 4.01 8.63
C PRO A 72 -2.47 2.88 7.60
N LEU A 73 -2.18 1.66 8.03
CA LEU A 73 -2.34 0.44 7.23
C LEU A 73 -3.58 -0.36 7.68
N ARG A 74 -4.43 -0.72 6.72
CA ARG A 74 -5.55 -1.66 6.92
C ARG A 74 -5.24 -3.01 6.27
N VAL A 75 -5.10 -4.05 7.08
CA VAL A 75 -5.07 -5.44 6.60
C VAL A 75 -6.51 -5.90 6.38
N ARG A 76 -6.79 -6.49 5.22
CA ARG A 76 -8.11 -6.99 4.83
C ARG A 76 -8.06 -8.51 4.76
N ALA A 77 -9.06 -9.16 5.33
CA ALA A 77 -9.27 -10.58 5.15
C ALA A 77 -9.63 -10.88 3.69
N TYR A 78 -8.99 -11.90 3.11
CA TYR A 78 -9.44 -12.49 1.86
C TYR A 78 -10.77 -13.19 2.09
N VAL A 79 -11.76 -12.82 1.28
CA VAL A 79 -13.06 -13.46 1.25
C VAL A 79 -13.09 -14.27 -0.04
N ALA A 80 -13.14 -15.60 0.08
CA ALA A 80 -13.42 -16.47 -1.04
C ALA A 80 -14.94 -16.41 -1.28
N ASP A 81 -15.34 -16.11 -2.52
CA ASP A 81 -16.73 -16.19 -2.98
C ASP A 81 -17.21 -17.65 -3.07
#